data_AF-A0A3D3BIP1-F1
#
_entry.id   AF-A0A3D3BIP1-F1
#
_cell.length_a   1.000
_cell.length_b   1.000
_cell.length_c   1.000
_cell.angle_alpha   90.00
_cell.angle_beta   90.00
_cell.angle_gamma   90.00
#
_symmetry.space_group_name_H-M   'P 1'
#
loop_
_entity.id
_entity.type
_entity.pdbx_description
1 polymer ?
#
loop_
_entity_poly.entity_id
_entity_poly.type
_entity_poly.pdbx_seq_one_letter_code
_entity_poly.pdbx_strand_id
1 'polypeptide(L)'
;MDHRTASVFDTYLDALYLERGLSETTLRAYRVDLADADAYAQSLGQTVVTLSDADINGFIASLLSAGLKITSIQRKLSALHGFYKYQIRHGHRNDDPMARIQRPSTGRQLPKTLSESDISKLLEAPNTETQVGLRDRTMLEVLYASGLRVSELCRLERSNISL
;
A
#
# COMPACT_ATOMS: atom_id res chain seq x y z
N MET A 1 -29.92 18.60 -1.84
CA MET A 1 -30.08 17.50 -2.80
C MET A 1 -28.74 17.24 -3.45
N ASP A 2 -27.98 16.25 -2.96
CA ASP A 2 -27.05 15.45 -3.78
C ASP A 2 -26.69 14.19 -2.98
N HIS A 3 -27.63 13.24 -2.91
CA HIS A 3 -27.30 11.89 -2.46
C HIS A 3 -26.58 11.20 -3.63
N ARG A 4 -25.28 11.51 -3.77
CA ARG A 4 -24.37 10.68 -4.57
C ARG A 4 -24.48 9.26 -4.04
N THR A 5 -24.98 8.35 -4.86
CA THR A 5 -24.94 6.92 -4.60
C THR A 5 -23.49 6.54 -4.35
N ALA A 6 -23.12 6.36 -3.07
CA ALA A 6 -21.79 5.96 -2.70
C ALA A 6 -21.49 4.61 -3.36
N SER A 7 -20.35 4.53 -4.06
CA SER A 7 -19.92 3.27 -4.65
C SER A 7 -19.78 2.23 -3.54
N VAL A 8 -19.96 0.94 -3.85
CA VAL A 8 -19.68 -0.16 -2.90
C VAL A 8 -18.26 -0.08 -2.33
N PHE A 9 -17.34 0.57 -3.06
CA PHE A 9 -15.99 0.87 -2.60
C PHE A 9 -15.93 1.99 -1.56
N ASP A 10 -16.77 3.02 -1.67
CA ASP A 10 -16.77 4.14 -0.73
C ASP A 10 -17.11 3.63 0.67
N THR A 11 -18.19 2.86 0.80
CA THR A 11 -18.60 2.29 2.08
C THR A 11 -17.51 1.40 2.69
N TYR A 12 -16.83 0.59 1.88
CA TYR A 12 -15.72 -0.25 2.34
C TYR A 12 -14.50 0.59 2.78
N LEU A 13 -14.13 1.61 2.01
CA LEU A 13 -12.97 2.44 2.32
C LEU A 13 -13.22 3.33 3.55
N ASP A 14 -14.44 3.82 3.73
CA ASP A 14 -14.86 4.56 4.92
C ASP A 14 -14.83 3.65 6.15
N ALA A 15 -15.31 2.41 6.03
CA ALA A 15 -15.20 1.42 7.09
C ALA A 15 -13.73 1.12 7.45
N LEU A 16 -12.84 1.02 6.46
CA LEU A 16 -11.40 0.83 6.72
C LEU A 16 -10.76 2.03 7.43
N TYR A 17 -11.17 3.25 7.07
CA TYR A 17 -10.72 4.45 7.77
C TYR A 17 -11.15 4.42 9.23
N LEU A 18 -12.44 4.16 9.49
CA LEU A 18 -13.02 4.20 10.82
C LEU A 18 -12.54 3.04 11.73
N GLU A 19 -12.50 1.81 11.21
CA GLU A 19 -12.15 0.62 12.01
C GLU A 19 -10.63 0.48 12.24
N ARG A 20 -9.81 0.90 11.28
CA ARG A 20 -8.37 0.57 11.25
C ARG A 20 -7.45 1.78 11.19
N GLY A 21 -7.98 2.99 11.05
CA GLY A 21 -7.18 4.21 10.98
C GLY A 21 -6.17 4.20 9.81
N LEU A 22 -6.50 3.53 8.70
CA LEU A 22 -5.58 3.47 7.56
C LEU A 22 -5.30 4.89 7.03
N SER A 23 -4.03 5.11 6.64
CA SER A 23 -3.63 6.40 6.07
C SER A 23 -4.39 6.71 4.78
N GLU A 24 -4.61 8.00 4.51
CA GLU A 24 -5.23 8.46 3.25
C GLU A 24 -4.48 7.96 2.01
N THR A 25 -3.16 7.81 2.11
CA THR A 25 -2.33 7.29 1.02
C THR A 25 -2.67 5.83 0.73
N THR A 26 -2.85 5.01 1.77
CA THR A 26 -3.29 3.62 1.63
C THR A 26 -4.69 3.53 1.08
N LEU A 27 -5.63 4.33 1.58
CA LEU A 27 -7.02 4.36 1.11
C LEU A 27 -7.13 4.76 -0.36
N ARG A 28 -6.38 5.79 -0.79
CA ARG A 28 -6.31 6.21 -2.19
C ARG A 28 -5.71 5.12 -3.08
N ALA A 29 -4.67 4.44 -2.62
CA ALA A 29 -4.08 3.32 -3.37
C ALA A 29 -5.10 2.17 -3.53
N TYR A 30 -5.83 1.83 -2.47
CA TYR A 30 -6.85 0.78 -2.51
C TYR A 30 -8.02 1.16 -3.41
N ARG A 31 -8.45 2.42 -3.42
CA ARG A 31 -9.48 2.92 -4.34
C ARG A 31 -9.11 2.69 -5.80
N VAL A 32 -7.88 3.05 -6.19
CA VAL A 32 -7.38 2.82 -7.55
C VAL A 32 -7.30 1.32 -7.85
N ASP A 33 -6.81 0.53 -6.90
CA ASP A 33 -6.68 -0.91 -7.09
C ASP A 33 -8.03 -1.62 -7.28
N LEU A 34 -9.05 -1.20 -6.52
CA LEU A 34 -10.42 -1.71 -6.65
C LEU A 34 -11.09 -1.25 -7.94
N ALA A 35 -10.87 0.00 -8.35
CA ALA A 35 -11.36 0.52 -9.62
C ALA A 35 -10.78 -0.24 -10.82
N ASP A 36 -9.48 -0.60 -10.78
CA ASP A 36 -8.86 -1.40 -11.84
C ASP A 36 -9.47 -2.81 -11.92
N ALA A 37 -9.78 -3.42 -10.78
CA ALA A 37 -10.46 -4.71 -10.74
C ALA A 37 -11.90 -4.64 -11.24
N ASP A 38 -12.61 -3.54 -10.94
CA ASP A 38 -13.97 -3.32 -11.47
C ASP A 38 -13.96 -3.09 -12.97
N ALA A 39 -13.01 -2.32 -13.49
CA ALA A 39 -12.83 -2.14 -14.93
C ALA A 39 -12.57 -3.49 -15.64
N TYR A 40 -11.77 -4.36 -15.03
CA TYR A 40 -11.60 -5.73 -15.52
C TYR A 40 -12.92 -6.52 -15.48
N ALA A 41 -13.66 -6.46 -14.37
CA ALA A 41 -14.95 -7.14 -14.26
C ALA A 41 -15.96 -6.66 -15.32
N GLN A 42 -16.02 -5.36 -15.56
CA GLN A 42 -16.88 -4.76 -16.58
C GLN A 42 -16.53 -5.26 -17.99
N SER A 43 -15.24 -5.51 -18.27
CA SER A 43 -14.81 -6.12 -19.54
C SER A 43 -15.33 -7.55 -19.75
N LEU A 44 -15.70 -8.24 -18.66
CA LEU A 44 -16.35 -9.55 -18.66
C LEU A 44 -17.89 -9.45 -18.59
N GLY A 45 -18.46 -8.24 -18.60
CA GLY A 45 -19.89 -8.02 -18.38
C GLY A 45 -20.34 -8.26 -16.94
N GLN A 46 -19.42 -8.20 -15.98
CA GLN A 46 -19.65 -8.46 -14.56
C GLN A 46 -19.35 -7.22 -13.71
N THR A 47 -19.58 -7.33 -12.40
CA THR A 47 -19.09 -6.37 -11.40
C THR A 47 -17.99 -7.01 -10.57
N VAL A 48 -17.15 -6.21 -9.92
CA VAL A 48 -16.15 -6.73 -8.97
C VAL A 48 -16.77 -7.65 -7.90
N VAL A 49 -18.02 -7.39 -7.49
CA VAL A 49 -18.71 -8.14 -6.43
C VAL A 49 -19.02 -9.57 -6.88
N THR A 50 -19.20 -9.79 -8.18
CA THR A 50 -19.63 -11.07 -8.76
C THR A 50 -18.50 -11.94 -9.30
N LEU A 51 -17.26 -11.45 -9.30
CA LEU A 51 -16.11 -12.21 -9.82
C LEU A 51 -15.95 -13.54 -9.07
N SER A 52 -15.67 -14.60 -9.82
CA SER A 52 -15.30 -15.91 -9.30
C SER A 52 -13.79 -16.02 -9.06
N ASP A 53 -13.34 -17.14 -8.48
CA ASP A 53 -11.92 -17.44 -8.38
C ASP A 53 -11.25 -17.59 -9.76
N ALA A 54 -11.98 -18.08 -10.76
CA ALA A 54 -11.49 -18.15 -12.14
C ALA A 54 -11.26 -16.75 -12.73
N ASP A 55 -12.20 -15.83 -12.53
CA ASP A 55 -12.09 -14.47 -13.04
C ASP A 55 -10.96 -13.69 -12.36
N ILE A 56 -10.75 -13.91 -11.05
CA ILE A 56 -9.63 -13.30 -10.33
C ILE A 56 -8.28 -13.84 -10.82
N ASN A 57 -8.18 -15.13 -11.13
CA ASN A 57 -6.98 -15.67 -11.78
C ASN A 57 -6.77 -15.06 -13.18
N GLY A 58 -7.85 -14.85 -13.94
CA GLY A 58 -7.82 -14.13 -15.21
C GLY A 58 -7.33 -12.68 -15.06
N PHE A 59 -7.77 -11.99 -14.00
CA PHE A 59 -7.28 -10.66 -13.66
C PHE A 59 -5.79 -10.67 -13.33
N ILE A 60 -5.32 -11.61 -12.52
CA ILE A 60 -3.89 -11.74 -12.20
C ILE A 60 -3.08 -11.98 -13.48
N ALA A 61 -3.57 -12.85 -14.36
CA ALA A 61 -2.92 -13.13 -15.64
C ALA A 61 -2.86 -11.87 -16.53
N SER A 62 -3.94 -11.10 -16.62
CA SER A 62 -3.95 -9.87 -17.42
C SER A 62 -2.96 -8.82 -16.89
N LEU A 63 -2.83 -8.67 -15.57
CA LEU A 63 -1.84 -7.78 -14.95
C LEU A 63 -0.40 -8.24 -15.22
N LEU A 64 -0.14 -9.54 -15.17
CA LEU A 64 1.17 -10.11 -15.49
C LEU A 64 1.52 -9.88 -16.97
N SER A 65 0.58 -10.13 -17.88
CA SER A 65 0.74 -9.87 -19.31
C SER A 65 0.95 -8.39 -19.63
N ALA A 66 0.34 -7.50 -18.86
CA ALA A 66 0.58 -6.05 -18.94
C ALA A 66 1.92 -5.60 -18.34
N GLY A 67 2.74 -6.52 -17.81
CA GLY A 67 4.08 -6.22 -17.29
C GLY A 67 4.07 -5.54 -15.92
N LEU A 68 2.98 -5.64 -15.15
CA LEU A 68 2.97 -5.07 -13.79
C LEU A 68 3.97 -5.79 -12.88
N LYS A 69 4.63 -5.00 -12.03
CA LYS A 69 5.48 -5.53 -10.95
C LYS A 69 4.64 -6.39 -10.00
N ILE A 70 5.21 -7.52 -9.58
CA ILE A 70 4.58 -8.45 -8.63
C ILE A 70 4.13 -7.75 -7.34
N THR A 71 4.90 -6.80 -6.83
CA THR A 71 4.52 -6.00 -5.64
C THR A 71 3.26 -5.18 -5.85
N SER A 72 3.05 -4.64 -7.05
CA SER A 72 1.82 -3.94 -7.41
C SER A 72 0.64 -4.90 -7.48
N ILE A 73 0.84 -6.09 -8.06
CA ILE A 73 -0.20 -7.13 -8.12
C ILE A 73 -0.59 -7.59 -6.71
N GLN A 74 0.39 -7.83 -5.83
CA GLN A 74 0.14 -8.21 -4.43
C GLN A 74 -0.65 -7.15 -3.66
N ARG A 75 -0.39 -5.86 -3.90
CA ARG A 75 -1.14 -4.75 -3.29
C ARG A 75 -2.59 -4.74 -3.78
N LYS A 76 -2.81 -4.91 -5.09
CA LYS A 76 -4.15 -5.07 -5.68
C LYS A 76 -4.92 -6.24 -5.08
N LEU A 77 -4.29 -7.41 -4.96
CA LEU A 77 -4.89 -8.59 -4.33
C LEU A 77 -5.15 -8.39 -2.83
N SER A 78 -4.41 -7.53 -2.16
CA SER A 78 -4.65 -7.19 -0.75
C SER A 78 -5.88 -6.30 -0.59
N ALA A 79 -6.05 -5.30 -1.47
CA ALA A 79 -7.26 -4.48 -1.53
C ALA A 79 -8.51 -5.33 -1.82
N LEU A 80 -8.44 -6.20 -2.83
CA LEU A 80 -9.51 -7.14 -3.18
C LEU A 80 -9.84 -8.12 -2.05
N HIS A 81 -8.84 -8.71 -1.40
CA HIS A 81 -9.08 -9.63 -0.29
C HIS A 81 -9.80 -8.95 0.87
N GLY A 82 -9.38 -7.74 1.25
CA GLY A 82 -10.08 -6.98 2.28
C GLY A 82 -11.51 -6.63 1.88
N PHE A 83 -11.73 -6.27 0.61
CA PHE A 83 -13.05 -5.97 0.07
C PHE A 83 -13.98 -7.19 0.13
N TYR A 84 -13.55 -8.37 -0.33
CA TYR A 84 -14.39 -9.58 -0.25
C TYR A 84 -14.68 -9.99 1.20
N LYS A 85 -13.70 -9.85 2.11
CA LYS A 85 -13.96 -10.08 3.55
C LYS A 85 -15.00 -9.11 4.10
N TYR A 86 -14.98 -7.85 3.66
CA TYR A 86 -16.00 -6.87 4.02
C TYR A 86 -17.38 -7.25 3.48
N GLN A 87 -17.47 -7.65 2.20
CA GLN A 87 -18.73 -8.09 1.57
C GLN A 87 -19.33 -9.32 2.27
N ILE A 88 -18.50 -10.29 2.64
CA ILE A 88 -18.94 -11.48 3.39
C ILE A 88 -19.44 -11.10 4.78
N ARG A 89 -18.70 -10.25 5.51
CA ARG A 89 -19.10 -9.80 6.85
C ARG A 89 -20.47 -9.11 6.86
N HIS A 90 -20.80 -8.39 5.79
CA HIS A 90 -22.06 -7.65 5.65
C HIS A 90 -23.16 -8.44 4.92
N GLY A 91 -22.94 -9.74 4.66
CA GLY A 91 -23.95 -10.60 4.03
C GLY A 91 -24.21 -10.33 2.55
N HIS A 92 -23.38 -9.52 1.89
CA HIS A 92 -23.48 -9.26 0.46
C HIS A 92 -22.97 -10.41 -0.40
N ARG A 93 -22.17 -11.32 0.19
CA ARG A 93 -21.63 -12.50 -0.48
C ARG A 93 -21.47 -13.65 0.50
N ASN A 94 -21.74 -14.88 0.06
CA ASN A 94 -21.74 -16.08 0.92
C ASN A 94 -20.50 -16.96 0.73
N ASP A 95 -19.68 -16.68 -0.28
CA ASP A 95 -18.46 -17.40 -0.61
C ASP A 95 -17.25 -16.46 -0.65
N ASP A 96 -16.05 -17.02 -0.43
CA ASP A 96 -14.78 -16.31 -0.51
C ASP A 96 -14.06 -16.65 -1.82
N PRO A 97 -14.15 -15.80 -2.86
CA PRO A 97 -13.49 -16.06 -4.14
C PRO A 97 -11.96 -15.95 -4.06
N MET A 98 -11.43 -15.38 -2.97
CA MET A 98 -9.99 -15.28 -2.74
C MET A 98 -9.40 -16.49 -2.02
N ALA A 99 -10.22 -17.42 -1.51
CA ALA A 99 -9.77 -18.52 -0.66
C ALA A 99 -8.74 -19.46 -1.32
N ARG A 100 -8.83 -19.62 -2.65
CA ARG A 100 -7.95 -20.51 -3.45
C ARG A 100 -6.96 -19.73 -4.33
N ILE A 101 -6.91 -18.41 -4.22
CA ILE A 101 -6.07 -17.57 -5.08
C ILE A 101 -4.62 -17.62 -4.62
N GLN A 102 -3.75 -18.13 -5.48
CA GLN A 102 -2.32 -18.10 -5.27
C GLN A 102 -1.78 -16.72 -5.63
N ARG A 103 -1.19 -16.04 -4.65
CA ARG A 103 -0.59 -14.72 -4.85
C ARG A 103 0.77 -14.89 -5.53
N PRO A 104 1.06 -14.15 -6.62
CA PRO A 104 2.39 -14.15 -7.21
C PRO A 104 3.42 -13.70 -6.17
N SER A 105 4.57 -14.37 -6.13
CA SER A 105 5.64 -14.11 -5.15
C SER A 105 6.87 -13.52 -5.84
N THR A 106 7.48 -12.50 -5.23
CA THR A 106 8.77 -11.94 -5.67
C THR A 106 9.97 -12.78 -5.22
N GLY A 107 9.74 -13.82 -4.41
CA GLY A 107 10.79 -14.33 -3.52
C GLY A 107 11.11 -13.31 -2.42
N ARG A 108 11.68 -13.78 -1.30
CA ARG A 108 12.11 -12.89 -0.22
C ARG A 108 13.44 -12.28 -0.62
N GLN A 109 13.44 -11.03 -1.07
CA GLN A 109 14.69 -10.26 -1.10
C GLN A 109 15.09 -9.98 0.34
N LEU A 110 16.25 -10.52 0.75
CA LEU A 110 16.86 -10.10 2.01
C LEU A 110 17.19 -8.60 1.89
N PRO A 111 16.90 -7.79 2.92
CA PRO A 111 17.34 -6.40 2.94
C PRO A 111 18.85 -6.36 2.71
N LYS A 112 19.31 -5.51 1.79
CA LYS A 112 20.74 -5.22 1.70
C LYS A 112 21.14 -4.48 2.96
N THR A 113 22.05 -5.05 3.74
CA THR A 113 22.65 -4.38 4.90
C THR A 113 23.72 -3.41 4.41
N LEU A 114 23.78 -2.22 5.00
CA LEU A 114 24.90 -1.31 4.81
C LEU A 114 26.09 -1.79 5.64
N SER A 115 27.29 -1.78 5.08
CA SER A 115 28.50 -1.95 5.88
C SER A 115 28.75 -0.70 6.73
N GLU A 116 29.57 -0.81 7.77
CA GLU A 116 30.01 0.34 8.56
C GLU A 116 30.65 1.42 7.67
N SER A 117 31.44 1.00 6.66
CA SER A 117 32.03 1.92 5.70
C SER A 117 31.00 2.65 4.82
N ASP A 118 29.88 2.00 4.48
CA ASP A 118 28.81 2.62 3.70
C ASP A 118 28.04 3.63 4.57
N ILE A 119 27.88 3.33 5.85
CA ILE A 119 27.28 4.23 6.84
C ILE A 119 28.15 5.48 7.00
N SER A 120 29.46 5.35 7.21
CA SER A 120 30.35 6.50 7.34
C SER A 120 30.29 7.38 6.10
N LYS A 121 30.36 6.80 4.89
CA LYS A 121 30.24 7.56 3.64
C LYS A 121 28.89 8.25 3.49
N LEU A 122 27.80 7.58 3.90
CA LEU A 122 26.46 8.15 3.83
C LEU A 122 26.33 9.34 4.78
N LEU A 123 26.75 9.18 6.04
CA LEU A 123 26.75 10.26 7.02
C LEU A 123 27.63 11.41 6.52
N GLU A 124 28.79 11.13 5.92
CA GLU A 124 29.74 12.14 5.46
C GLU A 124 29.39 12.87 4.16
N ALA A 125 28.43 12.38 3.39
CA ALA A 125 28.07 12.94 2.09
C ALA A 125 27.58 14.41 2.10
N PRO A 126 26.81 14.91 3.10
CA PRO A 126 26.29 16.28 3.08
C PRO A 126 27.37 17.36 3.33
N ASN A 127 27.32 18.45 2.55
CA ASN A 127 28.21 19.61 2.72
C ASN A 127 27.79 20.47 3.93
N THR A 128 28.47 20.29 5.05
CA THR A 128 28.22 20.98 6.33
C THR A 128 28.54 22.47 6.34
N GLU A 129 29.15 23.02 5.28
CA GLU A 129 29.35 24.47 5.12
C GLU A 129 28.04 25.18 4.70
N THR A 130 26.98 24.43 4.39
CA THR A 130 25.68 24.97 4.00
C THR A 130 24.62 24.63 5.03
N GLN A 131 23.64 25.53 5.23
CA GLN A 131 22.49 25.25 6.11
C GLN A 131 21.72 23.99 5.69
N VAL A 132 21.60 23.75 4.38
CA VAL A 132 20.95 22.55 3.83
C VAL A 132 21.76 21.30 4.16
N GLY A 133 23.08 21.31 3.99
CA GLY A 133 23.89 20.15 4.32
C GLY A 133 24.01 19.87 5.82
N LEU A 134 23.97 20.89 6.68
CA LEU A 134 23.83 20.69 8.14
C LEU A 134 22.51 20.00 8.50
N ARG A 135 21.40 20.42 7.86
CA ARG A 135 20.10 19.77 8.01
C ARG A 135 20.17 18.32 7.54
N ASP A 136 20.68 18.08 6.33
CA ASP A 136 20.72 16.74 5.73
C ASP A 136 21.63 15.79 6.54
N ARG A 137 22.76 16.29 7.07
CA ARG A 137 23.61 15.56 8.03
C ARG A 137 22.83 15.16 9.28
N THR A 138 22.15 16.12 9.91
CA THR A 138 21.36 15.89 11.11
C THR A 138 20.26 14.85 10.85
N MET A 139 19.58 14.95 9.71
CA MET A 139 18.54 13.99 9.30
C MET A 139 19.08 12.57 9.19
N LEU A 140 20.25 12.39 8.57
CA LEU A 140 20.88 11.08 8.42
C LEU A 140 21.35 10.50 9.76
N GLU A 141 21.96 11.33 10.62
CA GLU A 141 22.39 10.90 11.95
C GLU A 141 21.22 10.50 12.84
N VAL A 142 20.13 11.27 12.84
CA VAL A 142 18.92 10.93 13.59
C VAL A 142 18.32 9.62 13.09
N LEU A 143 18.18 9.43 11.77
CA LEU A 143 17.71 8.15 11.20
C LEU A 143 18.57 6.98 11.64
N TYR A 144 19.90 7.15 11.61
CA TYR A 144 20.84 6.11 12.00
C TYR A 144 20.78 5.79 13.49
N ALA A 145 20.75 6.81 14.36
CA ALA A 145 20.82 6.65 15.82
C ALA A 145 19.50 6.17 16.44
N SER A 146 18.35 6.56 15.88
CA SER A 146 17.03 6.31 16.47
C SER A 146 16.21 5.24 15.75
N GLY A 147 16.62 4.84 14.54
CA GLY A 147 15.88 3.86 13.74
C GLY A 147 14.52 4.37 13.24
N LEU A 148 14.29 5.68 13.25
CA LEU A 148 13.06 6.29 12.74
C LEU A 148 12.85 5.99 11.26
N ARG A 149 11.58 5.85 10.86
CA ARG A 149 11.20 5.88 9.44
C ARG A 149 11.30 7.31 8.92
N VAL A 150 11.54 7.47 7.61
CA VAL A 150 11.59 8.80 6.95
C VAL A 150 10.35 9.64 7.24
N SER A 151 9.17 9.03 7.22
CA SER A 151 7.91 9.74 7.53
C SER A 151 7.81 10.22 8.98
N GLU A 152 8.45 9.52 9.92
CA GLU A 152 8.48 9.88 11.33
C GLU A 152 9.47 11.03 11.55
N LEU A 153 10.66 10.95 10.93
CA LEU A 153 11.64 12.05 10.92
C LEU A 153 11.03 13.35 10.36
N CYS A 154 10.31 13.30 9.24
CA CYS A 154 9.69 14.48 8.64
C CYS A 154 8.59 15.11 9.50
N ARG A 155 8.08 14.40 10.52
CA ARG A 155 7.06 14.88 11.45
C ARG A 155 7.63 15.21 12.83
N LEU A 156 8.94 15.09 13.02
CA LEU A 156 9.60 15.32 14.30
C LEU A 156 9.50 16.80 14.67
N GLU A 157 8.94 17.08 15.84
CA GLU A 157 8.85 18.43 16.39
C GLU A 157 9.88 18.65 17.49
N ARG A 158 10.19 19.92 17.78
CA ARG A 158 11.12 20.29 18.86
C ARG A 158 10.65 19.78 20.22
N SER A 159 9.34 19.64 20.43
CA SER A 159 8.72 19.07 21.63
C SER A 159 9.04 17.58 21.84
N ASN A 160 9.49 16.87 20.80
CA ASN A 160 9.83 15.46 20.86
C ASN A 160 11.30 15.21 21.24
N ILE A 161 12.11 16.27 21.35
CA ILE A 161 13.54 16.18 21.64
C ILE A 161 13.78 16.69 23.06
N SER A 162 14.36 15.84 23.91
CA SER A 162 14.84 16.23 25.24
C SER A 162 16.34 16.49 25.18
N LEU A 163 16.78 17.60 25.76
CA LEU A 163 18.18 18.02 25.88
C LEU A 163 18.65 17.84 27.33
#